data_AF-A0A5R8VHL8-F1
#
_entry.id   AF-A0A5R8VHL8-F1
#
_cell.length_a   1.000
_cell.length_b   1.000
_cell.length_c   1.000
_cell.angle_alpha   90.00
_cell.angle_beta   90.00
_cell.angle_gamma   90.00
#
_symmetry.space_group_name_H-M   'P 1'
#
loop_
_entity.id
_entity.type
_entity.pdbx_description
1 polymer ?
#
loop_
_entity_poly.entity_id
_entity_poly.type
_entity_poly.pdbx_seq_one_letter_code
_entity_poly.pdbx_strand_id
1 'polypeptide(L)'
;MINASSVLVTDADLISTGAVAPVANSALYDAESGRSMELLTTETSLQVYSANRLPNLHGRNDSLIAAGQALCLEPQRIPDSTSLPGFPSIVLMPGGEYLHTSCYRFRIR
;
A
#
# COMPACT_ATOMS: atom_id res chain seq x y z
N MET A 1 -19.26 -6.00 1.41
CA MET A 1 -18.32 -6.86 0.64
C MET A 1 -17.41 -5.92 -0.13
N ILE A 2 -16.07 -6.02 -0.04
CA ILE A 2 -15.21 -5.13 -0.84
C ILE A 2 -15.34 -5.57 -2.30
N ASN A 3 -16.21 -4.91 -3.04
CA ASN A 3 -16.40 -5.15 -4.46
C ASN A 3 -15.19 -4.56 -5.19
N ALA A 4 -14.34 -5.43 -5.75
CA ALA A 4 -13.17 -5.07 -6.56
C ALA A 4 -13.52 -4.12 -7.73
N SER A 5 -14.79 -4.04 -8.14
CA SER A 5 -15.28 -3.11 -9.17
C SER A 5 -15.27 -1.63 -8.76
N SER A 6 -15.15 -1.32 -7.46
CA SER A 6 -15.16 0.05 -6.93
C SER A 6 -13.79 0.51 -6.41
N VAL A 7 -12.79 -0.38 -6.45
CA VAL A 7 -11.42 -0.03 -6.08
C VAL A 7 -10.69 0.34 -7.36
N LEU A 8 -10.45 1.64 -7.55
CA LEU A 8 -9.55 2.12 -8.58
C LEU A 8 -8.10 1.83 -8.12
N VAL A 9 -7.68 0.57 -8.23
CA VAL A 9 -6.26 0.21 -8.15
C VAL A 9 -5.67 0.60 -9.49
N THR A 10 -4.96 1.72 -9.55
CA THR A 10 -3.99 1.89 -10.63
C THR A 10 -2.92 0.84 -10.42
N ASP A 11 -2.97 -0.23 -11.21
CA ASP A 11 -1.90 -1.21 -11.34
C ASP A 11 -0.71 -0.46 -11.96
N ALA A 12 0.06 0.18 -11.09
CA ALA A 12 1.22 0.98 -11.42
C ALA A 12 2.05 1.04 -10.15
N ASP A 13 3.27 0.52 -10.22
CA ASP A 13 4.33 0.93 -9.31
C ASP A 13 4.43 2.47 -9.38
N LEU A 14 3.78 3.15 -8.44
CA LEU A 14 3.75 4.61 -8.39
C LEU A 14 5.10 5.09 -7.88
N ILE A 15 5.97 5.53 -8.78
CA ILE A 15 7.28 6.10 -8.45
C ILE A 15 7.16 7.61 -8.25
N SER A 16 7.46 8.11 -7.05
CA SER A 16 7.58 9.55 -6.79
C SER A 16 9.05 9.99 -6.85
N THR A 17 9.39 10.95 -7.71
CA THR A 17 10.72 11.57 -7.79
C THR A 17 10.76 12.87 -6.98
N GLY A 18 10.94 12.77 -5.67
CA GLY A 18 11.28 13.92 -4.80
C GLY A 18 10.86 13.73 -3.35
N ALA A 19 11.71 14.10 -2.40
CA ALA A 19 11.39 14.11 -0.97
C ALA A 19 11.39 15.54 -0.44
N VAL A 20 10.29 15.97 0.21
CA VAL A 20 10.18 16.53 1.58
C VAL A 20 8.69 16.90 1.79
N ALA A 21 7.85 15.89 2.03
CA ALA A 21 6.51 15.90 2.66
C ALA A 21 5.81 14.57 2.33
N PRO A 22 4.90 14.04 3.18
CA PRO A 22 4.05 12.92 2.79
C PRO A 22 3.24 13.31 1.56
N VAL A 23 3.53 12.70 0.41
CA VAL A 23 2.72 12.91 -0.80
C VAL A 23 1.58 11.89 -0.74
N ALA A 24 0.33 12.36 -0.79
CA ALA A 24 -0.83 11.48 -0.85
C ALA A 24 -0.87 10.77 -2.21
N ASN A 25 -0.69 9.44 -2.24
CA ASN A 25 -0.49 8.70 -3.50
C ASN A 25 -1.47 7.54 -3.73
N SER A 26 -2.37 7.22 -2.81
CA SER A 26 -3.42 6.23 -3.07
C SER A 26 -4.63 6.41 -2.17
N ALA A 27 -5.79 5.99 -2.67
CA ALA A 27 -7.04 5.98 -1.91
C ALA A 27 -7.86 4.73 -2.24
N LEU A 28 -8.49 4.19 -1.20
CA LEU A 28 -9.52 3.15 -1.31
C LEU A 28 -10.87 3.76 -1.01
N TYR A 29 -11.88 3.29 -1.71
CA TYR A 29 -13.26 3.65 -1.48
C TYR A 29 -14.13 2.40 -1.60
N ASP A 30 -15.00 2.18 -0.61
CA ASP A 30 -16.02 1.14 -0.61
C ASP A 30 -17.39 1.80 -0.73
N ALA A 31 -17.97 1.73 -1.93
CA ALA A 31 -19.23 2.41 -2.22
C ALA A 31 -20.42 1.88 -1.41
N GLU A 32 -20.39 0.62 -0.96
CA GLU A 32 -21.47 0.02 -0.18
C GLU A 32 -21.55 0.61 1.22
N SER A 33 -20.40 0.88 1.85
CA SER A 33 -20.33 1.41 3.20
C SER A 33 -20.07 2.91 3.28
N GLY A 34 -19.73 3.56 2.17
CA GLY A 34 -19.27 4.95 2.12
C GLY A 34 -17.89 5.16 2.74
N ARG A 35 -17.23 4.10 3.25
CA ARG A 35 -15.90 4.21 3.87
C ARG A 35 -14.86 4.51 2.80
N SER A 36 -13.94 5.40 3.14
CA SER A 36 -12.73 5.66 2.36
C SER A 36 -11.49 5.67 3.25
N MET A 37 -10.36 5.31 2.65
CA MET A 37 -9.05 5.36 3.29
C MET A 37 -8.07 6.00 2.32
N GLU A 38 -7.37 7.04 2.75
CA GLU A 38 -6.27 7.66 2.02
C GLU A 38 -4.95 7.26 2.65
N LEU A 39 -3.95 6.94 1.82
CA LEU A 39 -2.60 6.59 2.26
C LEU A 39 -1.61 7.66 1.79
N LEU A 40 -0.96 8.30 2.77
CA LEU A 40 0.15 9.23 2.56
C LEU A 40 1.43 8.57 3.06
N THR A 41 2.50 8.64 2.29
CA THR A 41 3.76 7.97 2.64
C THR A 41 4.97 8.79 2.19
N THR A 42 6.10 8.61 2.87
CA THR A 42 7.41 9.10 2.42
C THR A 42 8.18 8.08 1.58
N GLU A 43 7.62 6.89 1.38
CA GLU A 43 8.20 5.89 0.48
C GLU A 43 7.95 6.19 -0.99
N THR A 44 8.87 5.71 -1.82
CA THR A 44 8.91 6.04 -3.25
C THR A 44 8.08 5.10 -4.11
N SER A 45 7.68 3.93 -3.61
CA SER A 45 6.78 3.00 -4.30
C SER A 45 5.72 2.42 -3.36
N LEU A 46 4.71 1.77 -3.95
CA LEU A 46 3.60 1.14 -3.25
C LEU A 46 3.29 -0.22 -3.89
N GLN A 47 3.48 -1.30 -3.13
CA GLN A 47 2.98 -2.61 -3.56
C GLN A 47 1.50 -2.71 -3.24
N VAL A 48 0.72 -3.19 -4.22
CA VAL A 48 -0.69 -3.53 -4.03
C VAL A 48 -0.85 -5.04 -4.16
N TYR A 49 -1.39 -5.68 -3.14
CA TYR A 49 -1.66 -7.10 -3.13
C TYR A 49 -3.13 -7.38 -2.80
N SER A 50 -3.83 -8.05 -3.72
CA SER A 50 -5.27 -8.35 -3.63
C SER A 50 -5.59 -9.62 -2.85
N ALA A 51 -4.67 -10.13 -2.03
CA ALA A 51 -4.87 -11.36 -1.26
C ALA A 51 -5.28 -12.57 -2.12
N ASN A 52 -4.96 -12.57 -3.42
CA ASN A 52 -5.45 -13.56 -4.38
C ASN A 52 -4.81 -14.95 -4.26
N ARG A 53 -3.67 -15.06 -3.57
CA ARG A 53 -2.97 -16.33 -3.34
C ARG A 53 -3.09 -16.85 -1.92
N LEU A 54 -3.84 -16.17 -1.05
CA LEU A 54 -4.09 -16.66 0.30
C LEU A 54 -5.15 -17.76 0.27
N PRO A 55 -5.02 -18.81 1.10
CA PRO A 55 -6.13 -19.72 1.34
C PRO A 55 -7.27 -18.97 2.06
N ASN A 56 -8.41 -19.62 2.23
CA ASN A 56 -9.45 -19.09 3.10
C ASN A 56 -8.91 -18.95 4.53
N LEU A 57 -9.11 -17.77 5.12
CA LEU A 57 -8.63 -17.46 6.47
C LEU A 57 -9.81 -17.30 7.42
N HIS A 58 -9.61 -17.70 8.66
CA HIS A 58 -10.51 -17.37 9.76
C HIS A 58 -10.08 -16.01 10.34
N GLY A 59 -10.91 -15.00 10.13
CA GLY A 59 -10.76 -13.66 10.67
C GLY A 59 -11.40 -13.50 12.06
N ARG A 60 -11.47 -12.26 12.53
CA ARG A 60 -12.07 -11.91 13.82
C ARG A 60 -13.57 -12.25 13.83
N ASN A 61 -14.10 -12.66 14.97
CA ASN A 61 -15.51 -13.04 15.15
C ASN A 61 -15.94 -14.17 14.19
N ASP A 62 -15.05 -15.14 13.98
CA ASP A 62 -15.25 -16.30 13.09
C ASP A 62 -15.62 -15.95 11.63
N SER A 63 -15.28 -14.73 11.19
CA SER A 63 -15.52 -14.32 9.81
C SER A 63 -14.62 -15.10 8.85
N LEU A 64 -15.20 -15.76 7.85
CA LEU A 64 -14.40 -16.32 6.75
C LEU A 64 -13.94 -15.20 5.82
N ILE A 65 -12.63 -15.14 5.54
CA ILE A 65 -12.04 -14.24 4.55
C ILE A 65 -11.51 -15.11 3.41
N ALA A 66 -12.22 -15.10 2.28
CA ALA A 66 -11.79 -15.83 1.09
C ALA A 66 -10.71 -15.08 0.31
N ALA A 67 -10.02 -15.79 -0.58
CA ALA A 67 -9.06 -15.19 -1.51
C ALA A 67 -9.72 -14.02 -2.28
N GLY A 68 -8.99 -12.90 -2.41
CA GLY A 68 -9.53 -11.71 -3.09
C GLY A 68 -10.42 -10.80 -2.23
N GLN A 69 -10.72 -11.15 -0.97
CA GLN A 69 -11.60 -10.34 -0.11
C GLN A 69 -10.87 -9.32 0.78
N ALA A 70 -9.56 -9.18 0.60
CA ALA A 70 -8.73 -8.22 1.32
C ALA A 70 -7.76 -7.54 0.35
N LEU A 71 -7.25 -6.38 0.76
CA LEU A 71 -6.25 -5.63 0.02
C LEU A 71 -5.14 -5.19 0.97
N CYS A 72 -3.89 -5.36 0.54
CA CYS A 72 -2.73 -4.78 1.18
C CYS A 72 -2.21 -3.62 0.34
N LEU A 73 -1.93 -2.49 1.01
CA LEU A 73 -1.21 -1.35 0.45
C LEU A 73 0.09 -1.19 1.24
N GLU A 74 1.22 -1.51 0.62
CA GLU A 74 2.52 -1.66 1.29
C GLU A 74 3.52 -0.63 0.73
N PRO A 75 3.62 0.57 1.33
CA PRO A 75 4.61 1.56 0.93
C PRO A 75 6.02 1.04 1.16
N GLN A 76 6.86 1.12 0.14
CA GLN A 76 8.21 0.58 0.19
C GLN A 76 9.16 1.24 -0.82
N ARG A 77 10.41 0.79 -0.79
CA ARG A 77 11.36 0.96 -1.90
C ARG A 77 11.07 -0.07 -2.99
N ILE A 78 11.56 0.18 -4.19
CA ILE A 78 11.32 -0.69 -5.35
C ILE A 78 11.82 -2.11 -5.05
N PRO A 79 11.00 -3.15 -5.29
CA PRO A 79 11.44 -4.53 -5.13
C PRO A 79 12.73 -4.80 -5.92
N ASP A 80 13.64 -5.57 -5.33
CA ASP A 80 14.91 -5.97 -5.97
C ASP A 80 15.88 -4.80 -6.31
N SER A 81 15.67 -3.60 -5.74
CA SER A 81 16.53 -2.44 -5.99
C SER A 81 17.98 -2.60 -5.52
N THR A 82 18.30 -3.63 -4.73
CA THR A 82 19.69 -3.97 -4.39
C THR A 82 20.46 -4.53 -5.58
N SER A 83 19.79 -5.23 -6.50
CA SER A 83 20.42 -5.90 -7.64
C SER A 83 20.28 -5.09 -8.93
N LEU A 84 19.31 -4.15 -8.98
CA LEU A 84 19.01 -3.35 -10.15
C LEU A 84 19.70 -1.96 -10.08
N PRO A 85 20.74 -1.70 -10.89
CA PRO A 85 21.41 -0.40 -10.92
C PRO A 85 20.48 0.68 -11.46
N GLY A 86 20.56 1.90 -10.90
CA GLY A 86 19.80 3.07 -11.34
C GLY A 86 18.64 3.46 -10.43
N PHE A 87 18.28 2.64 -9.44
CA PHE A 87 17.32 3.02 -8.39
C PHE A 87 18.00 3.69 -7.20
N PRO A 88 17.25 4.48 -6.40
CA PRO A 88 17.75 5.00 -5.13
C PRO A 88 18.29 3.87 -4.25
N SER A 89 19.46 4.09 -3.65
CA SER A 89 20.04 3.12 -2.72
C SER A 89 19.08 2.85 -1.57
N ILE A 90 18.97 1.57 -1.19
CA ILE A 90 18.24 1.13 0.00
C ILE A 90 19.18 0.72 1.14
N VAL A 91 20.49 0.89 0.94
CA VAL A 91 21.51 0.53 1.92
C VAL A 91 21.62 1.63 2.98
N LEU A 92 21.39 1.27 4.23
CA LEU A 92 21.70 2.12 5.38
C LEU A 92 23.12 1.84 5.86
N MET A 93 23.99 2.85 5.80
CA MET A 93 25.38 2.74 6.28
C MET A 93 25.47 2.91 7.81
N PRO A 94 26.52 2.38 8.46
CA PRO A 94 26.72 2.58 9.89
C PRO A 94 26.70 4.05 10.29
N GLY A 95 25.96 4.38 11.35
CA GLY A 95 25.76 5.77 11.81
C GLY A 95 24.72 6.56 11.02
N GLY A 96 24.14 5.99 9.95
CA GLY A 96 22.99 6.56 9.25
C GLY A 96 21.68 6.36 10.01
N GLU A 97 20.68 7.17 9.65
CA GLU A 97 19.30 7.05 10.12
C GLU A 97 18.38 6.76 8.93
N TYR A 98 17.49 5.78 9.09
CA TYR A 98 16.40 5.52 8.16
C TYR A 98 15.10 5.99 8.79
N LEU A 99 14.42 6.91 8.11
CA LEU A 99 13.12 7.43 8.52
C LEU A 99 12.10 7.22 7.41
N HIS A 100 11.03 6.52 7.74
CA HIS A 100 9.86 6.32 6.90
C HIS A 100 8.60 6.61 7.70
N THR A 101 7.64 7.28 7.08
CA THR A 101 6.33 7.53 7.67
C THR A 101 5.22 7.17 6.69
N SER A 102 4.21 6.46 7.19
CA SER A 102 2.94 6.20 6.52
C SER A 102 1.79 6.69 7.39
N CYS A 103 0.85 7.40 6.79
CA CYS A 103 -0.37 7.88 7.44
C CYS A 103 -1.59 7.32 6.71
N TYR A 104 -2.46 6.62 7.46
CA TYR A 104 -3.72 6.08 6.98
C TYR A 104 -4.86 6.94 7.49
N ARG A 105 -5.53 7.66 6.59
CA ARG A 105 -6.60 8.60 6.92
C ARG A 105 -7.94 8.03 6.50
N PHE A 106 -8.79 7.75 7.48
CA PHE A 106 -10.13 7.20 7.26
C PHE A 106 -11.20 8.29 7.25
N ARG A 107 -12.17 8.18 6.34
CA ARG A 107 -13.31 9.10 6.20
C ARG A 107 -14.56 8.35 5.76
N ILE A 108 -15.72 8.98 5.94
CA ILE A 108 -16.97 8.62 5.26
C ILE A 108 -17.18 9.63 4.11
N ARG A 109 -17.63 9.14 2.95
CA ARG A 109 -18.04 9.95 1.80
C ARG A 109 -19.55 9.88 1.59
#